data_AF-A0A7X7VZ59-F1
#
_entry.id   AF-A0A7X7VZ59-F1
#
_cell.length_a   1.000
_cell.length_b   1.000
_cell.length_c   1.000
_cell.angle_alpha   90.00
_cell.angle_beta   90.00
_cell.angle_gamma   90.00
#
_symmetry.space_group_name_H-M   'P 1'
#
loop_
_entity.id
_entity.type
_entity.pdbx_description
1 polymer ?
#
loop_
_entity_poly.entity_id
_entity_poly.type
_entity_poly.pdbx_seq_one_letter_code
_entity_poly.pdbx_strand_id
1 'polypeptide(L)'
;MARFIFKLQSVLDLRKQKEDSVKNELAAAMRKLQAEERKLSELENKHDDTVREFNEKTRKTTVHELVEFNEYLSVLNSRIRTQKENVNIAAQYVDKVREELVKAMKDRKILEKLKDRQYEEFLLDQKKLEQKTNDEIVSYNYSDSDTGD
;
A
#
# COMPACT_ATOMS: atom_id res chain seq x y z
N MET A 1 -37.17 -16.45 2.94
CA MET A 1 -36.38 -15.37 3.58
C MET A 1 -35.86 -14.43 2.51
N ALA A 2 -35.89 -13.12 2.76
CA ALA A 2 -35.34 -12.15 1.81
C ALA A 2 -33.80 -12.30 1.72
N ARG A 3 -33.20 -11.84 0.62
CA ARG A 3 -31.74 -11.79 0.45
C ARG A 3 -31.25 -10.37 0.71
N PHE A 4 -30.17 -10.21 1.47
CA PHE A 4 -29.51 -8.91 1.64
C PHE A 4 -28.84 -8.47 0.34
N ILE A 5 -29.06 -7.21 -0.06
CA ILE A 5 -28.44 -6.59 -1.22
C ILE A 5 -27.84 -5.24 -0.81
N PHE A 6 -26.51 -5.14 -0.87
CA PHE A 6 -25.82 -3.88 -0.63
C PHE A 6 -25.74 -3.05 -1.92
N LYS A 7 -26.47 -1.94 -1.98
CA LYS A 7 -26.59 -1.10 -3.19
C LYS A 7 -25.25 -0.53 -3.68
N LEU A 8 -24.26 -0.38 -2.78
CA LEU A 8 -22.94 0.17 -3.10
C LEU A 8 -21.88 -0.92 -3.31
N GLN A 9 -22.27 -2.18 -3.54
CA GLN A 9 -21.32 -3.29 -3.70
C GLN A 9 -20.30 -3.03 -4.82
N SER A 10 -20.74 -2.55 -5.98
CA SER A 10 -19.84 -2.22 -7.10
C SER A 10 -18.85 -1.11 -6.75
N VAL A 11 -19.25 -0.13 -5.93
CA VAL A 11 -18.36 0.94 -5.45
C VAL A 11 -17.33 0.37 -4.48
N LEU A 12 -17.75 -0.50 -3.55
CA LEU A 12 -16.86 -1.18 -2.63
C LEU A 12 -15.81 -2.01 -3.37
N ASP A 13 -16.22 -2.74 -4.41
CA ASP A 13 -15.31 -3.55 -5.22
C ASP A 13 -14.30 -2.70 -5.99
N LEU A 14 -14.74 -1.55 -6.54
CA LEU A 14 -13.83 -0.58 -7.14
C LEU A 14 -12.81 -0.03 -6.12
N ARG A 15 -13.22 0.25 -4.88
CA ARG A 15 -12.29 0.70 -3.82
C ARG A 15 -11.29 -0.39 -3.42
N LYS A 16 -11.69 -1.66 -3.40
CA LYS A 16 -10.78 -2.79 -3.19
C LYS A 16 -9.74 -2.88 -4.30
N GLN A 17 -10.17 -2.82 -5.56
CA GLN A 17 -9.26 -2.81 -6.71
C GLN A 17 -8.28 -1.63 -6.68
N LYS A 18 -8.76 -0.44 -6.29
CA LYS A 18 -7.88 0.72 -6.13
C LYS A 18 -6.85 0.51 -5.02
N GLU A 19 -7.25 -0.01 -3.86
CA GLU A 19 -6.30 -0.35 -2.79
C GLU A 19 -5.23 -1.33 -3.27
N ASP A 20 -5.63 -2.40 -3.96
CA ASP A 20 -4.69 -3.41 -4.45
C ASP A 20 -3.75 -2.85 -5.53
N SER A 21 -4.25 -1.97 -6.40
CA SER A 21 -3.41 -1.24 -7.36
C SER A 21 -2.36 -0.38 -6.66
N VAL A 22 -2.72 0.34 -5.59
CA VAL A 22 -1.77 1.18 -4.83
C VAL A 22 -0.77 0.32 -4.05
N LYS A 23 -1.15 -0.86 -3.54
CA LYS A 23 -0.20 -1.82 -2.94
C LYS A 23 0.86 -2.27 -3.94
N ASN A 24 0.43 -2.58 -5.17
CA ASN A 24 1.35 -2.99 -6.23
C ASN A 24 2.31 -1.85 -6.62
N GLU A 25 1.80 -0.63 -6.68
CA GLU A 25 2.61 0.58 -6.90
C GLU A 25 3.62 0.79 -5.77
N LEU A 26 3.21 0.63 -4.51
CA LEU A 26 4.12 0.73 -3.36
C LEU A 26 5.25 -0.30 -3.45
N ALA A 27 4.92 -1.54 -3.79
CA ALA A 27 5.92 -2.59 -3.98
C ALA A 27 6.91 -2.24 -5.11
N ALA A 28 6.43 -1.65 -6.21
CA ALA A 28 7.29 -1.18 -7.29
C ALA A 28 8.18 -0.01 -6.87
N ALA A 29 7.63 0.96 -6.14
CA ALA A 29 8.37 2.10 -5.61
C ALA A 29 9.49 1.66 -4.65
N MET A 30 9.19 0.72 -3.75
CA MET A 30 10.20 0.15 -2.83
C MET A 30 11.31 -0.58 -3.57
N ARG A 31 10.98 -1.36 -4.62
CA ARG A 31 12.02 -2.01 -5.46
C ARG A 31 12.90 -0.99 -6.16
N LYS A 32 12.33 0.12 -6.63
CA LYS A 32 13.07 1.22 -7.25
C LYS A 32 14.02 1.88 -6.24
N LEU A 33 13.53 2.25 -5.06
CA LEU A 33 14.36 2.81 -3.99
C LEU A 33 15.56 1.89 -3.68
N GLN A 34 15.30 0.61 -3.46
CA GLN A 34 16.34 -0.37 -3.18
C GLN A 34 17.37 -0.49 -4.33
N ALA A 35 16.93 -0.35 -5.59
CA ALA A 35 17.82 -0.35 -6.73
C ALA A 35 18.71 0.91 -6.78
N GLU A 36 18.16 2.07 -6.46
CA GLU A 36 18.93 3.32 -6.40
C GLU A 36 19.93 3.32 -5.22
N GLU A 37 19.55 2.74 -4.07
CA GLU A 37 20.45 2.56 -2.92
C GLU A 37 21.61 1.62 -3.23
N ARG A 38 21.36 0.52 -3.95
CA ARG A 38 22.43 -0.40 -4.41
C ARG A 38 23.41 0.31 -5.33
N LYS A 39 22.92 1.06 -6.32
CA LYS A 39 23.79 1.86 -7.22
C LYS A 39 24.62 2.87 -6.44
N LEU A 40 24.05 3.51 -5.42
CA LEU A 40 24.79 4.43 -4.56
C LEU A 40 25.92 3.71 -3.83
N SER A 41 25.63 2.57 -3.20
CA SER A 41 26.62 1.77 -2.50
C SER A 41 27.74 1.30 -3.43
N GLU A 42 27.42 0.89 -4.66
CA GLU A 42 28.42 0.52 -5.67
C GLU A 42 29.35 1.69 -6.02
N LEU A 43 28.80 2.91 -6.16
CA LEU A 43 29.60 4.11 -6.42
C LEU A 43 30.49 4.50 -5.23
N GLU A 44 29.97 4.41 -4.02
CA GLU A 44 30.72 4.71 -2.78
C GLU A 44 31.85 3.69 -2.57
N ASN A 45 31.57 2.39 -2.73
CA ASN A 45 32.60 1.35 -2.66
C ASN A 45 33.69 1.58 -3.71
N LYS A 46 33.30 1.91 -4.95
CA LYS A 46 34.23 2.20 -6.03
C LYS A 46 35.11 3.43 -5.72
N HIS A 47 34.54 4.45 -5.12
CA HIS A 47 35.29 5.62 -4.65
C HIS A 47 36.33 5.22 -3.60
N ASP A 48 35.93 4.45 -2.59
CA ASP A 48 36.82 4.04 -1.49
C ASP A 48 37.94 3.11 -1.96
N ASP A 49 37.64 2.18 -2.88
CA ASP A 49 38.64 1.31 -3.49
C ASP A 49 39.64 2.12 -4.34
N THR A 50 39.15 3.11 -5.10
CA THR A 50 39.99 4.03 -5.89
C THR A 50 40.96 4.80 -4.98
N VAL A 51 40.47 5.33 -3.86
CA VAL A 51 41.30 6.04 -2.86
C VAL A 51 42.33 5.10 -2.24
N ARG A 52 41.93 3.88 -1.88
CA ARG A 52 42.84 2.87 -1.31
C ARG A 52 43.96 2.50 -2.27
N GLU A 53 43.62 2.18 -3.52
CA GLU A 53 44.59 1.80 -4.54
C GLU A 53 45.63 2.91 -4.80
N PHE A 54 45.19 4.18 -4.80
CA PHE A 54 46.11 5.31 -4.96
C PHE A 54 47.04 5.48 -3.76
N ASN A 55 46.52 5.34 -2.54
CA ASN A 55 47.32 5.44 -1.30
C ASN A 55 48.39 4.34 -1.20
N GLU A 56 48.14 3.16 -1.77
CA GLU A 56 49.14 2.07 -1.84
C GLU A 56 50.27 2.38 -2.84
N LYS A 57 49.98 3.16 -3.89
CA LYS A 57 50.94 3.50 -4.97
C LYS A 57 51.78 4.74 -4.69
N THR A 58 51.47 5.52 -3.65
CA THR A 58 51.98 6.90 -3.44
C THR A 58 53.50 7.02 -3.26
N ARG A 59 54.24 5.91 -3.04
CA ARG A 59 55.71 5.94 -2.95
C ARG A 59 56.42 6.15 -4.30
N LYS A 60 55.73 6.07 -5.44
CA LYS A 60 56.33 6.18 -6.79
C LYS A 60 55.51 7.03 -7.78
N THR A 61 54.52 7.78 -7.32
CA THR A 61 53.56 8.48 -8.18
C THR A 61 54.10 9.80 -8.72
N THR A 62 53.90 10.03 -10.02
CA THR A 62 54.24 11.28 -10.71
C THR A 62 53.18 12.36 -10.50
N VAL A 63 53.52 13.62 -10.73
CA VAL A 63 52.56 14.75 -10.66
C VAL A 63 51.39 14.57 -11.63
N HIS A 64 51.65 14.00 -12.82
CA HIS A 64 50.62 13.76 -13.83
C HIS A 64 49.57 12.74 -13.35
N GLU A 65 50.01 11.60 -12.82
CA GLU A 65 49.12 10.56 -12.25
C GLU A 65 48.28 11.10 -11.08
N LEU A 66 48.82 12.06 -10.32
CA LEU A 66 48.09 12.71 -9.23
C LEU A 66 46.97 13.63 -9.75
N VAL A 67 47.17 14.32 -10.88
CA VAL A 67 46.13 15.12 -11.52
C VAL A 67 45.01 14.24 -12.06
N GLU A 68 45.35 13.18 -12.82
CA GLU A 68 44.37 12.25 -13.37
C GLU A 68 43.52 11.59 -12.27
N PHE A 69 44.15 11.21 -11.16
CA PHE A 69 43.46 10.66 -10.01
C PHE A 69 42.44 11.64 -9.40
N ASN A 70 42.83 12.90 -9.21
CA ASN A 70 41.94 13.92 -8.66
C ASN A 70 40.76 14.22 -9.59
N GLU A 71 40.99 14.29 -10.90
CA GLU A 71 39.93 14.46 -11.88
C GLU A 71 38.93 13.30 -11.85
N TYR A 72 39.43 12.07 -11.78
CA TYR A 72 38.60 10.88 -11.69
C TYR A 72 37.77 10.84 -10.40
N LEU A 73 38.37 11.16 -9.25
CA LEU A 73 37.65 11.28 -7.98
C LEU A 73 36.59 12.37 -8.02
N SER A 74 36.87 13.51 -8.67
CA SER A 74 35.89 14.58 -8.85
C SER A 74 34.66 14.10 -9.62
N VAL A 75 34.87 13.34 -10.71
CA VAL A 75 33.79 12.72 -11.49
C VAL A 75 33.00 11.72 -10.65
N LEU A 76 33.67 10.84 -9.88
CA LEU A 76 33.00 9.90 -8.99
C LEU A 76 32.16 10.60 -7.92
N ASN A 77 32.70 11.63 -7.27
CA ASN A 77 31.98 12.42 -6.28
C ASN A 77 30.76 13.14 -6.86
N SER A 78 30.86 13.65 -8.08
CA SER A 78 29.71 14.22 -8.80
C SER A 78 28.62 13.17 -9.05
N ARG A 79 29.01 11.97 -9.50
CA ARG A 79 28.07 10.84 -9.71
C ARG A 79 27.41 10.39 -8.42
N ILE A 80 28.16 10.28 -7.32
CA ILE A 80 27.64 9.95 -5.99
C ILE A 80 26.61 10.98 -5.55
N ARG A 81 26.90 12.28 -5.74
CA ARG A 81 25.98 13.37 -5.37
C ARG A 81 24.66 13.29 -6.14
N THR A 82 24.73 13.08 -7.46
CA THR A 82 23.53 12.85 -8.29
C THR A 82 22.78 11.60 -7.87
N GLN A 83 23.48 10.51 -7.53
CA GLN A 83 22.86 9.27 -7.11
C GLN A 83 22.17 9.39 -5.74
N LYS A 84 22.72 10.19 -4.82
CA LYS A 84 22.06 10.55 -3.55
C LYS A 84 20.74 11.27 -3.79
N GLU A 85 20.69 12.17 -4.76
CA GLU A 85 19.44 12.84 -5.14
C GLU A 85 18.43 11.83 -5.72
N ASN A 86 18.86 10.90 -6.57
CA ASN A 86 17.98 9.84 -7.09
C ASN A 86 17.39 8.96 -5.98
N VAL A 87 18.18 8.60 -4.97
CA VAL A 87 17.71 7.87 -3.78
C VAL A 87 16.68 8.70 -3.01
N ASN A 88 16.95 9.98 -2.78
CA ASN A 88 16.02 10.89 -2.10
C ASN A 88 14.68 11.01 -2.85
N ILE A 89 14.72 11.21 -4.18
CA ILE A 89 13.51 11.27 -5.01
C ILE A 89 12.72 9.95 -4.92
N ALA A 90 13.40 8.80 -4.98
CA ALA A 90 12.75 7.50 -4.86
C ALA A 90 12.12 7.30 -3.47
N ALA A 91 12.78 7.74 -2.40
CA ALA A 91 12.27 7.67 -1.04
C ALA A 91 11.03 8.55 -0.85
N GLN A 92 11.07 9.80 -1.32
CA GLN A 92 9.91 10.70 -1.31
C GLN A 92 8.71 10.12 -2.06
N TYR A 93 8.95 9.44 -3.18
CA TYR A 93 7.89 8.77 -3.92
C TYR A 93 7.31 7.58 -3.15
N VAL A 94 8.14 6.77 -2.48
CA VAL A 94 7.65 5.70 -1.59
C VAL A 94 6.73 6.26 -0.51
N ASP A 95 7.12 7.36 0.14
CA ASP A 95 6.31 7.97 1.20
C ASP A 95 4.99 8.53 0.66
N LYS A 96 5.01 9.18 -0.51
CA LYS A 96 3.79 9.59 -1.21
C LYS A 96 2.83 8.42 -1.45
N VAL A 97 3.33 7.31 -1.99
CA VAL A 97 2.50 6.13 -2.29
C VAL A 97 1.98 5.47 -1.01
N ARG A 98 2.75 5.50 0.09
CA ARG A 98 2.27 5.06 1.43
C ARG A 98 1.07 5.88 1.89
N GLU A 99 1.12 7.20 1.77
CA GLU A 99 0.00 8.06 2.13
C GLU A 99 -1.24 7.78 1.28
N GLU A 100 -1.05 7.54 -0.03
CA GLU A 100 -2.14 7.14 -0.92
C GLU A 100 -2.75 5.80 -0.53
N LEU A 101 -1.93 4.82 -0.10
CA LEU A 101 -2.41 3.53 0.38
C LEU A 101 -3.27 3.70 1.64
N VAL A 102 -2.83 4.52 2.58
CA VAL A 102 -3.60 4.81 3.81
C VAL A 102 -4.98 5.40 3.46
N LYS A 103 -5.04 6.34 2.50
CA LYS A 103 -6.30 6.92 2.02
C LYS A 103 -7.19 5.86 1.37
N ALA A 104 -6.65 5.05 0.46
CA ALA A 104 -7.39 3.98 -0.21
C ALA A 104 -7.97 2.95 0.78
N MET A 105 -7.17 2.55 1.78
CA MET A 105 -7.62 1.66 2.86
C MET A 105 -8.74 2.26 3.69
N LYS A 106 -8.64 3.55 4.03
CA LYS A 106 -9.68 4.27 4.80
C LYS A 106 -11.00 4.30 4.02
N ASP A 107 -10.94 4.64 2.74
CA ASP A 107 -12.11 4.72 1.87
C ASP A 107 -12.81 3.37 1.72
N ARG A 108 -12.06 2.27 1.52
CA ARG A 108 -12.63 0.92 1.50
C ARG A 108 -13.28 0.58 2.84
N LYS A 109 -12.58 0.80 3.96
CA LYS A 109 -13.08 0.47 5.31
C LYS A 109 -14.36 1.21 5.67
N ILE A 110 -14.55 2.44 5.19
CA ILE A 110 -15.80 3.19 5.39
C ILE A 110 -16.98 2.44 4.73
N LEU A 111 -16.81 1.97 3.50
CA LEU A 111 -17.87 1.24 2.79
C LEU A 111 -18.12 -0.15 3.37
N GLU A 112 -17.09 -0.85 3.85
CA GLU A 112 -17.26 -2.13 4.56
C GLU A 112 -18.07 -1.95 5.83
N LYS A 113 -17.70 -0.97 6.67
CA LYS A 113 -18.47 -0.69 7.89
C LYS A 113 -19.92 -0.30 7.61
N LEU A 114 -20.17 0.45 6.52
CA LEU A 114 -21.52 0.77 6.09
C LEU A 114 -22.30 -0.49 5.67
N LYS A 115 -21.65 -1.39 4.93
CA LYS A 115 -22.25 -2.66 4.52
C LYS A 115 -22.59 -3.54 5.72
N ASP A 116 -21.67 -3.66 6.67
CA ASP A 116 -21.85 -4.47 7.89
C ASP A 116 -23.04 -3.94 8.70
N ARG A 117 -23.11 -2.63 8.91
CA ARG A 117 -24.25 -2.00 9.60
C ARG A 117 -25.58 -2.24 8.88
N GLN A 118 -25.64 -2.06 7.55
CA GLN A 118 -26.86 -2.32 6.79
C GLN A 118 -27.26 -3.80 6.83
N TYR A 119 -26.28 -4.70 6.93
CA TYR A 119 -26.54 -6.13 7.06
C TYR A 119 -27.11 -6.46 8.45
N GLU A 120 -26.58 -5.88 9.51
CA GLU A 120 -27.13 -6.01 10.87
C GLU A 120 -28.58 -5.50 10.95
N GLU A 121 -28.84 -4.31 10.38
CA GLU A 121 -30.21 -3.75 10.28
C GLU A 121 -31.15 -4.69 9.51
N PHE A 122 -30.70 -5.25 8.38
CA PHE A 122 -31.45 -6.24 7.62
C PHE A 122 -31.80 -7.50 8.43
N LEU A 123 -30.85 -8.03 9.21
CA LEU A 123 -31.08 -9.20 10.06
C LEU A 123 -32.11 -8.92 11.17
N LEU A 124 -32.04 -7.74 11.79
CA LEU A 124 -33.01 -7.31 12.79
C LEU A 124 -34.42 -7.23 12.20
N ASP A 125 -34.56 -6.70 10.99
CA ASP A 125 -35.85 -6.59 10.32
C ASP A 125 -36.41 -7.96 9.89
N GLN A 126 -35.56 -8.89 9.41
CA GLN A 126 -35.99 -10.27 9.16
C GLN A 126 -36.51 -10.94 10.43
N LYS A 127 -35.81 -10.79 11.57
CA LYS A 127 -36.24 -11.35 12.84
C LYS A 127 -37.59 -10.80 13.31
N LYS A 128 -37.82 -9.49 13.16
CA LYS A 128 -39.12 -8.86 13.48
C LYS A 128 -40.24 -9.38 12.58
N LEU A 129 -39.96 -9.55 11.28
CA LEU A 129 -40.94 -10.10 10.34
C LEU A 129 -41.30 -11.55 10.69
N GLU A 130 -40.31 -12.38 11.01
CA GLU A 130 -40.51 -13.77 11.44
C GLU A 130 -41.35 -13.85 12.72
N GLN A 131 -41.05 -13.01 13.71
CA GLN A 131 -41.85 -12.94 14.94
C GLN A 131 -43.30 -12.57 14.64
N LYS A 132 -43.53 -11.55 13.81
CA LYS A 132 -44.88 -11.13 13.42
C LYS A 132 -45.64 -12.25 12.69
N THR A 133 -44.98 -12.95 11.76
CA THR A 133 -45.61 -14.09 11.06
C THR A 133 -45.95 -15.23 12.01
N ASN A 134 -45.12 -15.49 13.02
CA ASN A 134 -45.41 -16.51 14.03
C ASN A 134 -46.61 -16.12 14.90
N ASP A 135 -46.68 -14.86 15.34
CA ASP A 135 -47.81 -14.34 16.12
C ASP A 135 -49.12 -14.44 15.32
N GLU A 136 -49.09 -14.10 14.02
CA GLU A 136 -50.22 -14.24 13.10
C GLU A 136 -50.67 -15.70 12.98
N ILE A 137 -49.75 -16.66 12.80
CA ILE A 137 -50.06 -18.10 12.75
C ILE A 137 -50.69 -18.59 14.06
N VAL A 138 -50.14 -18.20 15.22
CA VAL A 138 -50.68 -18.59 16.53
C VAL A 138 -52.10 -18.05 16.70
N SER A 139 -52.34 -16.78 16.35
CA SER A 139 -53.67 -16.17 16.44
C SER A 139 -54.71 -16.86 15.54
N TYR A 140 -54.31 -17.24 14.32
CA TYR A 140 -55.16 -17.96 13.37
C TYR A 140 -55.55 -19.36 13.89
N ASN A 141 -54.58 -20.11 14.42
CA ASN A 141 -54.85 -21.44 14.99
C ASN A 141 -55.75 -21.38 16.25
N TYR A 142 -55.66 -20.30 17.02
CA TYR A 142 -56.54 -20.09 18.18
C TYR A 142 -57.97 -19.78 17.75
N SER A 143 -58.17 -18.96 16.71
CA SER A 143 -59.52 -18.70 16.17
C SER A 143 -60.19 -19.92 15.54
N ASP A 144 -59.42 -20.79 14.86
CA ASP A 144 -59.93 -22.04 14.27
C ASP A 144 -60.29 -23.11 15.34
N SER A 145 -59.72 -23.04 16.54
CA SER A 145 -60.06 -23.95 17.64
C SER A 145 -61.22 -23.48 18.52
N ASP A 146 -61.56 -22.19 18.52
CA ASP A 146 -62.73 -21.62 19.23
C ASP A 146 -64.04 -21.68 18.42
N THR A 147 -63.99 -22.09 17.14
CA THR A 147 -65.16 -22.18 16.24
C THR A 147 -65.68 -23.61 16.02
N GLY A 148 -65.16 -24.57 16.79
CA GLY A 148 -65.57 -25.97 16.76
C GLY A 148 -66.06 -26.46 18.13
N ASP A 149 -67.21 -25.96 18.58
CA ASP A 149 -68.07 -26.59 19.60
C ASP A 149 -69.56 -26.37 19.21
#